data_AF-A0AAV5V6T7-F1
#
_entry.id   AF-A0AAV5V6T7-F1
#
_cell.length_a   1.000
_cell.length_b   1.000
_cell.length_c   1.000
_cell.angle_alpha   90.00
_cell.angle_beta   90.00
_cell.angle_gamma   90.00
#
_symmetry.space_group_name_H-M   'P 1'
#
loop_
_entity.id
_entity.type
_entity.pdbx_description
1 polymer ?
#
loop_
_entity_poly.entity_id
_entity_poly.type
_entity_poly.pdbx_seq_one_letter_code
_entity_poly.pdbx_strand_id
1 'polypeptide(L)'
;LVRGACNLCAAHGIDSYQRAHSCPFKDCECTRCNVVRVRRAIVAQQLRMRREVASGSTDSSRSYTCNRCRNHGLRVQKKGHKNVCSFANCDCPMCTLCHSRSILDANFRTSIRRKRGK
;
A
#
# COMPACT_ATOMS: atom_id res chain seq x y z
N LEU A 1 6.51 -8.03 -15.06
CA LEU A 1 5.29 -8.86 -15.14
C LEU A 1 4.27 -8.12 -15.98
N VAL A 2 3.76 -8.78 -17.02
CA VAL A 2 2.73 -8.24 -17.89
C VAL A 2 1.47 -7.96 -17.06
N ARG A 3 0.74 -6.88 -17.40
CA ARG A 3 -0.51 -6.53 -16.72
C ARG A 3 -1.49 -7.70 -16.88
N GLY A 4 -1.93 -8.26 -15.75
CA GLY A 4 -2.85 -9.40 -15.73
C GLY A 4 -2.18 -10.78 -15.79
N ALA A 5 -0.86 -10.86 -15.59
CA ALA A 5 -0.16 -12.13 -15.47
C ALA A 5 -0.66 -12.98 -14.27
N CYS A 6 -0.67 -14.30 -14.44
CA CYS A 6 -0.94 -15.24 -13.38
C CYS A 6 0.20 -15.23 -12.36
N ASN A 7 -0.12 -14.92 -11.11
CA ASN A 7 0.90 -14.74 -10.07
C ASN A 7 1.53 -16.08 -9.64
N LEU A 8 0.82 -17.20 -9.82
CA LEU A 8 1.36 -18.53 -9.53
C LEU A 8 2.37 -18.93 -10.61
N CYS A 9 2.00 -18.83 -11.89
CA CYS A 9 2.92 -19.08 -13.01
C CYS A 9 4.16 -18.16 -12.96
N ALA A 10 3.95 -16.87 -12.65
CA ALA A 10 5.03 -15.92 -12.49
C ALA A 10 6.03 -16.30 -11.39
N ALA A 11 5.58 -16.95 -10.30
CA ALA A 11 6.45 -17.43 -9.22
C ALA A 11 7.37 -18.58 -9.66
N HIS A 12 7.02 -19.25 -10.76
CA HIS A 12 7.79 -20.29 -11.44
C HIS A 12 8.46 -19.79 -12.73
N GLY A 13 8.48 -18.48 -12.97
CA GLY A 13 9.12 -17.89 -14.16
C GLY A 13 8.31 -18.04 -15.46
N ILE A 14 7.05 -18.49 -15.38
CA ILE A 14 6.18 -18.67 -16.54
C ILE A 14 5.27 -17.44 -16.68
N ASP A 15 5.36 -16.75 -17.81
CA ASP A 15 4.42 -15.67 -18.13
C ASP A 15 3.16 -16.26 -18.78
N SER A 16 2.01 -16.02 -18.17
CA SER A 16 0.71 -16.48 -18.67
C SER A 16 -0.37 -15.52 -18.21
N TYR A 17 -1.38 -15.30 -19.05
CA TYR A 17 -2.45 -14.36 -18.76
C TYR A 17 -3.53 -14.99 -17.88
N GLN A 18 -3.82 -14.37 -16.73
CA GLN A 18 -4.60 -14.99 -15.67
C GLN A 18 -6.04 -15.36 -16.09
N ARG A 19 -6.70 -14.57 -16.94
CA ARG A 19 -8.13 -14.74 -17.25
C ARG A 19 -8.45 -15.78 -18.33
N ALA A 20 -7.43 -16.29 -19.03
CA ALA A 20 -7.62 -17.20 -20.16
C ALA A 20 -6.59 -18.33 -20.14
N HIS A 21 -6.38 -18.96 -18.98
CA HIS A 21 -5.50 -20.12 -18.88
C HIS A 21 -5.94 -21.07 -17.75
N SER A 22 -5.64 -22.35 -17.92
CA SER A 22 -5.65 -23.35 -16.86
C SER A 22 -4.29 -23.32 -16.17
N CYS A 23 -4.26 -22.91 -14.90
CA CYS A 23 -3.00 -22.75 -14.17
C CYS A 23 -2.40 -24.12 -13.80
N PRO A 24 -1.21 -24.49 -14.29
CA PRO A 24 -0.57 -25.75 -13.92
C PRO A 24 -0.13 -25.79 -12.45
N PHE A 25 0.06 -24.63 -11.82
CA PHE A 25 0.48 -24.50 -10.42
C PHE A 25 -0.69 -24.21 -9.46
N LYS A 26 -1.94 -24.45 -9.87
CA LYS A 26 -3.11 -24.13 -9.03
C LYS A 26 -3.03 -24.82 -7.65
N ASP A 27 -2.54 -26.06 -7.64
CA ASP A 27 -2.40 -26.92 -6.44
C ASP A 27 -0.94 -27.03 -5.96
N CYS A 28 -0.01 -26.24 -6.50
CA CYS A 28 1.40 -26.31 -6.08
C CYS A 28 1.57 -25.84 -4.63
N GLU A 29 2.21 -26.63 -3.77
CA GLU A 29 2.38 -26.32 -2.33
C GLU A 29 3.76 -25.74 -1.97
N CYS A 30 4.56 -25.34 -2.96
CA CYS A 30 5.87 -24.76 -2.68
C CYS A 30 5.76 -23.44 -1.90
N THR A 31 6.83 -23.08 -1.18
CA THR A 31 6.89 -21.85 -0.36
C THR A 31 6.55 -20.60 -1.16
N ARG A 32 7.00 -20.49 -2.42
CA ARG A 32 6.71 -19.34 -3.29
C ARG A 32 5.21 -19.22 -3.60
N CYS A 33 4.54 -20.32 -3.93
CA CYS A 33 3.09 -20.33 -4.19
C CYS A 33 2.28 -20.04 -2.93
N ASN A 34 2.68 -20.56 -1.78
CA ASN A 34 2.03 -20.26 -0.51
C ASN A 34 2.10 -18.78 -0.16
N VAL A 35 3.26 -18.14 -0.35
CA VAL A 35 3.40 -16.68 -0.19
C VAL A 35 2.47 -15.91 -1.11
N VAL A 36 2.33 -16.32 -2.38
CA VAL A 36 1.38 -15.70 -3.33
C VAL A 36 -0.07 -15.86 -2.85
N ARG A 37 -0.47 -17.03 -2.35
CA ARG A 37 -1.82 -17.27 -1.81
C ARG A 37 -2.11 -16.40 -0.60
N VAL A 38 -1.20 -16.39 0.39
CA VAL A 38 -1.34 -15.57 1.60
C VAL A 38 -1.46 -14.10 1.25
N ARG A 39 -0.58 -13.59 0.36
CA ARG A 39 -0.63 -12.19 -0.09
C ARG A 39 -1.97 -11.85 -0.75
N ARG A 40 -2.50 -12.73 -1.61
CA ARG A 40 -3.82 -12.54 -2.25
C ARG A 40 -4.94 -12.51 -1.22
N ALA A 41 -4.92 -13.40 -0.23
CA ALA A 41 -5.90 -13.45 0.85
C ALA A 41 -5.89 -12.15 1.68
N ILE A 42 -4.71 -11.66 2.06
CA ILE A 42 -4.55 -10.38 2.78
C ILE A 42 -5.13 -9.22 1.98
N VAL A 43 -4.78 -9.11 0.68
CA VAL A 43 -5.30 -8.03 -0.17
C VAL A 43 -6.82 -8.12 -0.30
N ALA A 44 -7.38 -9.31 -0.50
CA ALA A 44 -8.82 -9.51 -0.56
C ALA A 44 -9.50 -9.08 0.74
N GLN A 45 -8.93 -9.42 1.90
CA GLN A 45 -9.44 -9.01 3.21
C GLN A 45 -9.39 -7.49 3.39
N GLN A 46 -8.27 -6.85 3.05
CA GLN A 46 -8.14 -5.39 3.12
C GLN A 46 -9.15 -4.67 2.21
N LEU A 47 -9.43 -5.22 1.03
CA LEU A 47 -10.44 -4.66 0.12
C LEU A 47 -11.86 -4.79 0.69
N ARG A 48 -12.19 -5.89 1.38
CA ARG A 48 -13.48 -6.05 2.08
C ARG A 48 -13.64 -5.00 3.18
N MET A 49 -12.66 -4.91 4.08
CA MET A 49 -12.66 -3.92 5.16
C MET A 49 -12.84 -2.48 4.64
N ARG A 50 -12.18 -2.13 3.52
CA ARG A 50 -12.34 -0.80 2.92
C ARG A 50 -13.74 -0.53 2.38
N ARG A 51 -14.44 -1.54 1.87
CA ARG A 51 -15.81 -1.39 1.36
C ARG A 51 -16.78 -1.21 2.52
N GLU A 52 -16.61 -1.96 3.60
CA GLU A 52 -17.41 -1.85 4.83
C GLU A 52 -17.29 -0.45 5.45
N VAL A 53 -16.06 0.06 5.55
CA VAL A 53 -15.82 1.44 6.02
C VAL A 53 -16.41 2.49 5.05
N ALA A 54 -16.38 2.23 3.74
CA ALA A 54 -16.95 3.15 2.75
C ALA A 54 -18.49 3.13 2.72
N SER A 55 -19.14 2.00 3.02
CA SER A 55 -20.60 1.91 3.12
C SER A 55 -21.15 2.47 4.44
N GLY A 56 -20.31 2.61 5.48
CA GLY A 56 -20.67 3.20 6.77
C GLY A 56 -20.29 4.68 6.93
N SER A 57 -19.76 5.33 5.89
CA SER A 57 -19.33 6.74 5.96
C SER A 57 -20.03 7.60 4.91
N THR A 58 -21.08 8.31 5.30
CA THR A 58 -21.60 9.47 4.55
C THR A 58 -20.76 10.72 4.77
N ASP A 59 -19.45 10.58 5.02
CA ASP A 59 -18.56 11.73 5.12
C ASP A 59 -17.32 11.55 4.25
N SER A 60 -17.27 12.40 3.24
CA SER A 60 -16.20 12.60 2.27
C SER A 60 -14.90 13.11 2.90
N SER A 61 -14.71 13.03 4.21
CA SER A 61 -13.49 13.46 4.88
C SER A 61 -12.63 12.25 5.25
N ARG A 62 -11.79 11.83 4.30
CA ARG A 62 -10.46 11.33 4.67
C ARG A 62 -9.73 12.48 5.37
N SER A 63 -10.06 12.71 6.64
CA SER A 63 -9.50 13.81 7.42
C SER A 63 -7.99 13.76 7.31
N TYR A 64 -7.43 14.81 6.72
CA TYR A 64 -6.01 14.93 6.45
C TYR A 64 -5.33 15.31 7.76
N THR A 65 -5.16 14.33 8.64
CA THR A 65 -4.59 14.51 9.98
C THR A 65 -3.06 14.50 9.95
N CYS A 66 -2.43 15.17 10.91
CA CYS A 66 -0.98 15.18 11.09
C CYS A 66 -0.46 13.78 11.47
N ASN A 67 0.38 13.19 10.62
CA ASN A 67 0.96 11.86 10.86
C ASN A 67 1.82 11.81 12.12
N ARG A 68 2.58 12.88 12.41
CA ARG A 68 3.43 12.95 13.61
C ARG A 68 2.57 12.90 14.88
N CYS A 69 1.55 13.76 14.99
CA CYS A 69 0.60 13.70 16.11
C CYS A 69 -0.09 12.35 16.23
N ARG A 70 -0.51 11.76 15.10
CA ARG A 70 -1.20 10.47 15.10
C ARG A 70 -0.31 9.34 15.63
N ASN A 71 0.99 9.38 15.38
CA ASN A 71 1.95 8.41 15.93
C ASN A 71 2.08 8.50 17.47
N HIS A 72 1.68 9.63 18.05
CA HIS A 72 1.64 9.86 19.50
C HIS A 72 0.20 9.84 20.05
N GLY A 73 -0.77 9.27 19.30
CA GLY A 73 -2.16 9.13 19.74
C GLY A 73 -3.05 10.37 19.56
N LEU A 74 -2.51 11.49 19.06
CA LEU A 74 -3.27 12.73 18.87
C LEU A 74 -3.78 12.88 17.43
N ARG A 75 -5.08 13.14 17.26
CA ARG A 75 -5.71 13.39 15.96
C ARG A 75 -5.89 14.89 15.71
N VAL A 76 -4.87 15.52 15.14
CA VAL A 76 -4.89 16.95 14.80
C VAL A 76 -5.01 17.14 13.29
N GLN A 77 -5.84 18.07 12.83
CA GLN A 77 -5.94 18.43 11.41
C GLN A 77 -4.60 18.95 10.91
N LYS A 78 -4.12 18.48 9.75
CA LYS A 78 -2.81 18.89 9.22
C LYS A 78 -2.83 20.29 8.61
N LYS A 79 -3.99 20.76 8.11
CA LYS A 79 -4.14 22.09 7.51
C LYS A 79 -3.75 23.15 8.56
N GLY A 80 -2.73 23.96 8.27
CA GLY A 80 -2.22 25.01 9.19
C GLY A 80 -1.37 24.51 10.36
N HIS A 81 -1.24 23.19 10.57
CA HIS A 81 -0.63 22.64 11.78
C HIS A 81 0.90 22.49 11.71
N LYS A 82 1.52 22.64 10.52
CA LYS A 82 2.96 22.36 10.31
C LYS A 82 3.88 23.07 11.32
N ASN A 83 3.65 24.35 11.58
CA ASN A 83 4.56 25.17 12.39
C ASN A 83 4.23 25.17 13.89
N VAL A 84 3.08 24.61 14.28
CA VAL A 84 2.61 24.53 15.68
C VAL A 84 2.58 23.09 16.19
N CYS A 85 3.18 22.16 15.43
CA CYS A 85 3.19 20.75 15.78
C CYS A 85 4.18 20.48 16.91
N SER A 86 3.68 20.06 18.07
CA SER A 86 4.50 19.67 19.22
C SER A 86 5.50 18.54 18.91
N PHE A 87 5.24 17.75 17.87
CA PHE A 87 6.08 16.64 17.43
C PHE A 87 6.82 16.92 16.12
N ALA A 88 6.89 18.19 15.67
CA ALA A 88 7.47 18.60 14.39
C ALA A 88 8.89 18.06 14.16
N ASN A 89 9.68 17.94 15.24
CA ASN A 89 11.06 17.45 15.24
C ASN A 89 11.23 16.17 16.09
N CYS A 90 10.15 15.43 16.33
CA CYS A 90 10.25 14.15 17.05
C CYS A 90 10.98 13.09 16.19
N ASP A 91 11.93 12.38 16.83
CA ASP A 91 12.75 11.33 16.23
C ASP A 91 12.46 9.93 16.82
N CYS A 92 11.27 9.72 17.39
CA CYS A 92 10.85 8.39 17.84
C CYS A 92 10.77 7.39 16.66
N PRO A 93 10.87 6.07 16.91
CA PRO A 93 10.90 5.06 15.84
C PRO A 93 9.72 5.14 14.86
N MET A 94 8.53 5.48 15.35
CA MET A 94 7.34 5.62 14.49
C MET A 94 7.41 6.86 13.60
N CYS A 95 7.92 7.98 14.11
CA CYS A 95 8.07 9.23 13.39
C CYS A 95 9.19 9.16 12.34
N THR A 96 10.34 8.56 12.70
CA THR A 96 11.44 8.33 11.76
C THR A 96 11.02 7.41 10.62
N LEU A 97 10.36 6.27 10.92
CA LEU A 97 9.83 5.36 9.91
C LEU A 97 8.85 6.03 8.95
N CYS A 98 7.90 6.82 9.49
CA CYS A 98 6.94 7.56 8.67
C CYS A 98 7.62 8.60 7.77
N HIS A 99 8.67 9.26 8.26
CA HIS A 99 9.44 10.23 7.50
C HIS A 99 10.20 9.56 6.35
N SER A 100 10.95 8.48 6.63
CA SER A 100 11.69 7.72 5.61
C SER A 100 10.78 7.19 4.52
N ARG A 101 9.61 6.66 4.87
CA ARG A 101 8.62 6.22 3.89
C ARG A 101 8.12 7.36 3.00
N SER A 102 7.90 8.54 3.56
CA SER A 102 7.45 9.72 2.80
C SER A 102 8.49 10.16 1.77
N ILE A 103 9.79 10.07 2.11
CA ILE A 103 10.90 10.34 1.19
C ILE A 103 10.91 9.32 0.04
N LEU A 104 10.79 8.02 0.35
CA LEU A 104 10.74 6.97 -0.66
C LEU A 104 9.56 7.15 -1.63
N ASP A 105 8.38 7.46 -1.10
CA ASP A 105 7.18 7.72 -1.92
C ASP A 105 7.39 8.94 -2.84
N ALA A 106 8.04 10.00 -2.35
CA ALA A 106 8.37 11.17 -3.16
C ALA A 106 9.35 10.83 -4.30
N ASN A 107 10.42 10.09 -3.99
CA ASN A 107 11.42 9.64 -4.97
C ASN A 107 10.82 8.71 -6.03
N PHE A 108 9.89 7.83 -5.62
CA PHE A 108 9.18 6.98 -6.57
C PHE A 108 8.28 7.79 -7.50
N ARG A 109 7.55 8.79 -6.97
CA ARG A 109 6.70 9.66 -7.80
C ARG A 109 7.50 10.48 -8.81
N THR A 110 8.67 11.01 -8.44
CA THR A 110 9.52 11.78 -9.36
C THR A 110 10.12 10.90 -10.46
N SER A 111 10.55 9.68 -10.14
CA SER A 111 11.11 8.73 -11.11
C SER A 111 10.07 8.22 -12.13
N ILE A 112 8.82 8.00 -11.72
CA ILE A 112 7.73 7.62 -12.64
C ILE A 112 7.33 8.76 -13.57
N ARG A 113 7.30 10.02 -13.09
CA ARG A 113 6.99 11.19 -13.93
C ARG A 113 8.01 11.37 -15.05
N ARG A 114 9.30 11.17 -14.77
CA ARG A 114 10.38 11.27 -15.77
C ARG A 114 10.29 10.23 -16.89
N LYS A 115 9.73 9.04 -16.60
CA LYS A 115 9.56 7.96 -17.61
C LYS A 115 8.37 8.16 -18.55
N ARG A 116 7.45 9.09 -18.25
CA ARG A 116 6.25 9.36 -19.07
C ARG A 116 6.39 10.60 -19.97
N GLY A 117 7.50 11.32 -19.84
CA GLY A 117 7.82 12.49 -20.67
C GLY A 117 8.96 12.23 -21.66
N LYS A 118 9.17 10.96 -22.04
CA LYS A 118 10.14 10.54 -23.04
C LYS A 118 9.46 9.58 -24.01
#